data_AF-A0A1Y2G491-F1
#
_entry.id   AF-A0A1Y2G491-F1
#
_cell.length_a   1.000
_cell.length_b   1.000
_cell.length_c   1.000
_cell.angle_alpha   90.00
_cell.angle_beta   90.00
_cell.angle_gamma   90.00
#
_symmetry.space_group_name_H-M   'P 1'
#
loop_
_entity.id
_entity.type
_entity.pdbx_description
1 polymer ?
#
loop_
_entity_poly.entity_id
_entity_poly.type
_entity_poly.pdbx_seq_one_letter_code
_entity_poly.pdbx_strand_id
1 'polypeptide(L)'
;MGPPRGRGSKSNSKGRGGRGGAAPRGGGGRDRSTYLDNRGRGSDEVPASAIDQGGQQSGSEESGEEGEAADELTAKVPVAMWDFDHCDPRKCSGKKLSRLGLMKELRVGQRFQGIVMSPKGTQVVSPDDREIVAAAGVAVVECSWARLEEIPFHKIKSPHERLLPYLVAANPVNYGKPYKLTCLEATAAALYITGFDAQAEEILSKFSWGHSFWEVNGPIITRYRTCTDPASVLAMQEVMILEMEAEQEERRRARDEEPDDLLMENPNHRGGAWHPHHEEESSEEEESEEEQEEVDTLAETLEKARVE
;
A
#
# COMPACT_ATOMS: atom_id res chain seq x y z
N MET A 1 -4.52 -64.89 -29.50
CA MET A 1 -4.48 -64.63 -30.95
C MET A 1 -4.18 -63.15 -31.18
N GLY A 2 -3.53 -62.79 -32.28
CA GLY A 2 -3.30 -61.42 -32.79
C GLY A 2 -2.85 -61.52 -34.26
N PRO A 3 -2.30 -60.48 -34.95
CA PRO A 3 -2.24 -59.03 -34.66
C PRO A 3 -3.32 -58.34 -35.55
N PRO A 4 -3.13 -57.35 -36.46
CA PRO A 4 -2.08 -56.33 -36.77
C PRO A 4 -2.41 -54.97 -36.09
N ARG A 5 -1.75 -53.79 -36.23
CA ARG A 5 -0.66 -53.20 -37.06
C ARG A 5 -0.97 -52.59 -38.45
N GLY A 6 -1.06 -51.25 -38.51
CA GLY A 6 -0.80 -50.38 -39.69
C GLY A 6 -0.58 -48.94 -39.19
N ARG A 7 0.50 -48.17 -39.37
CA ARG A 7 1.64 -48.03 -40.32
C ARG A 7 1.40 -46.94 -41.39
N GLY A 8 2.23 -45.88 -41.35
CA GLY A 8 2.28 -44.77 -42.32
C GLY A 8 1.59 -43.48 -41.85
N SER A 9 2.05 -42.26 -42.17
CA SER A 9 3.29 -41.84 -42.85
C SER A 9 3.66 -40.39 -42.46
N LYS A 10 4.92 -39.99 -42.68
CA LYS A 10 5.41 -38.61 -42.52
C LYS A 10 4.99 -37.73 -43.71
N SER A 11 4.81 -36.44 -43.49
CA SER A 11 5.24 -35.39 -44.45
C SER A 11 5.51 -34.07 -43.72
N ASN A 12 6.34 -33.21 -44.33
CA ASN A 12 6.82 -31.94 -43.78
C ASN A 12 6.98 -30.93 -44.94
N SER A 13 6.35 -29.76 -44.85
CA SER A 13 6.51 -28.60 -45.73
C SER A 13 6.09 -27.35 -44.93
N LYS A 14 6.88 -26.29 -44.71
CA LYS A 14 7.77 -25.45 -45.54
C LYS A 14 7.06 -24.68 -46.69
N GLY A 15 6.96 -23.36 -46.51
CA GLY A 15 6.63 -22.32 -47.50
C GLY A 15 5.98 -21.11 -46.78
N ARG A 16 6.66 -19.98 -46.55
CA ARG A 16 6.89 -18.82 -47.47
C ARG A 16 5.58 -18.20 -47.97
N GLY A 17 5.35 -16.88 -47.96
CA GLY A 17 6.15 -15.71 -47.53
C GLY A 17 5.76 -14.43 -48.31
N GLY A 18 6.08 -13.23 -47.79
CA GLY A 18 5.79 -11.91 -48.40
C GLY A 18 5.22 -10.95 -47.36
N ARG A 19 5.82 -9.84 -46.88
CA ARG A 19 6.63 -8.73 -47.46
C ARG A 19 5.86 -7.79 -48.41
N GLY A 20 5.69 -6.53 -47.98
CA GLY A 20 5.48 -5.37 -48.87
C GLY A 20 4.69 -4.22 -48.22
N GLY A 21 5.34 -3.09 -47.95
CA GLY A 21 4.69 -1.84 -47.49
C GLY A 21 5.62 -1.00 -46.61
N ALA A 22 6.04 0.18 -47.07
CA ALA A 22 7.06 0.99 -46.37
C ALA A 22 6.83 2.51 -46.48
N ALA A 23 7.05 3.18 -45.34
CA ALA A 23 7.38 4.62 -45.19
C ALA A 23 6.26 5.67 -45.48
N PRO A 24 6.37 6.94 -45.01
CA PRO A 24 7.53 7.57 -44.35
C PRO A 24 7.29 8.49 -43.10
N ARG A 25 8.38 8.61 -42.31
CA ARG A 25 8.96 9.82 -41.65
C ARG A 25 8.23 10.65 -40.57
N GLY A 26 8.98 10.87 -39.48
CA GLY A 26 8.86 11.97 -38.50
C GLY A 26 8.86 11.45 -37.06
N GLY A 27 9.72 11.86 -36.12
CA GLY A 27 10.90 12.72 -36.17
C GLY A 27 11.14 13.38 -34.79
N GLY A 28 12.29 13.11 -34.15
CA GLY A 28 12.65 13.75 -32.86
C GLY A 28 13.24 12.79 -31.84
N GLY A 29 14.58 12.70 -31.76
CA GLY A 29 15.30 12.01 -30.70
C GLY A 29 16.08 12.98 -29.82
N ARG A 30 16.58 12.49 -28.67
CA ARG A 30 17.70 13.07 -27.90
C ARG A 30 18.18 12.05 -26.85
N ASP A 31 19.10 11.17 -27.26
CA ASP A 31 19.94 10.46 -26.30
C ASP A 31 20.95 11.45 -25.69
N ARG A 32 21.15 11.37 -24.38
CA ARG A 32 22.24 12.05 -23.66
C ARG A 32 23.11 11.00 -22.98
N SER A 33 24.15 10.55 -23.69
CA SER A 33 25.29 9.86 -23.11
C SER A 33 26.57 10.36 -23.75
N THR A 34 27.56 10.61 -22.89
CA THR A 34 28.99 10.96 -23.10
C THR A 34 29.37 12.36 -22.62
N TYR A 35 30.05 12.40 -21.47
CA TYR A 35 31.19 13.29 -21.25
C TYR A 35 32.26 12.51 -20.48
N LEU A 36 33.27 12.07 -21.24
CA LEU A 36 34.53 11.60 -20.68
C LEU A 36 35.43 12.81 -20.42
N ASP A 37 36.02 12.80 -19.23
CA ASP A 37 37.41 13.15 -18.93
C ASP A 37 38.23 13.84 -20.06
N ASN A 38 38.63 15.10 -19.84
CA ASN A 38 40.05 15.43 -19.89
C ASN A 38 40.38 16.68 -19.05
N ARG A 39 41.63 16.75 -18.58
CA ARG A 39 42.20 17.78 -17.68
C ARG A 39 42.71 19.00 -18.46
N GLY A 40 42.73 20.18 -17.83
CA GLY A 40 43.80 21.15 -18.11
C GLY A 40 43.54 22.65 -17.90
N ARG A 41 43.92 23.14 -16.71
CA ARG A 41 44.70 24.39 -16.50
C ARG A 41 44.06 25.75 -16.84
N GLY A 42 43.75 26.52 -15.79
CA GLY A 42 43.49 27.96 -15.85
C GLY A 42 42.83 28.45 -14.56
N SER A 43 43.39 29.48 -13.93
CA SER A 43 42.81 30.16 -12.76
C SER A 43 41.51 30.87 -13.13
N ASP A 44 40.54 30.93 -12.21
CA ASP A 44 39.98 32.20 -11.71
C ASP A 44 39.17 31.94 -10.42
N GLU A 45 38.96 33.01 -9.67
CA GLU A 45 38.74 33.09 -8.22
C GLU A 45 37.44 32.43 -7.68
N VAL A 46 37.54 31.79 -6.51
CA VAL A 46 36.37 31.32 -5.74
C VAL A 46 35.86 32.46 -4.85
N PRO A 47 34.55 32.78 -4.84
CA PRO A 47 34.03 33.91 -4.08
C PRO A 47 34.17 33.74 -2.56
N ALA A 48 34.44 34.86 -1.87
CA ALA A 48 34.90 34.92 -0.48
C ALA A 48 33.82 34.63 0.62
N SER A 49 32.76 33.89 0.30
CA SER A 49 31.73 33.46 1.25
C SER A 49 31.90 32.00 1.75
N ALA A 50 32.97 31.33 1.33
CA ALA A 50 33.22 29.90 1.59
C ALA A 50 34.33 29.64 2.62
N ILE A 51 34.32 30.38 3.73
CA ILE A 51 35.24 30.17 4.86
C ILE A 51 34.50 30.39 6.18
N ASP A 52 34.22 29.30 6.89
CA ASP A 52 33.91 29.31 8.32
C ASP A 52 35.01 28.52 9.04
N GLN A 53 35.63 29.14 10.05
CA GLN A 53 36.75 28.55 10.80
C GLN A 53 36.31 28.28 12.23
N GLY A 54 36.40 27.02 12.65
CA GLY A 54 35.97 26.61 13.99
C GLY A 54 36.78 27.25 15.13
N GLY A 55 36.08 27.53 16.23
CA GLY A 55 36.63 27.91 17.53
C GLY A 55 35.96 27.12 18.66
N GLN A 56 36.69 26.81 19.72
CA GLN A 56 36.28 25.84 20.75
C GLN A 56 35.72 26.47 22.04
N GLN A 57 34.80 25.73 22.68
CA GLN A 57 34.54 25.63 24.13
C GLN A 57 34.10 26.88 24.94
N SER A 58 32.89 26.81 25.49
CA SER A 58 32.67 26.74 26.95
C SER A 58 31.26 26.20 27.23
N GLY A 59 31.04 25.52 28.36
CA GLY A 59 29.75 24.93 28.72
C GLY A 59 28.95 25.75 29.74
N SER A 60 27.65 25.50 29.79
CA SER A 60 26.76 25.83 30.90
C SER A 60 25.69 24.75 31.00
N GLU A 61 25.66 24.05 32.12
CA GLU A 61 24.58 23.13 32.47
C GLU A 61 23.36 23.97 32.86
N GLU A 62 22.19 23.68 32.28
CA GLU A 62 20.93 24.19 32.81
C GLU A 62 19.88 23.08 32.78
N SER A 63 19.38 22.75 33.98
CA SER A 63 18.43 21.67 34.25
C SER A 63 17.01 22.10 33.91
N GLY A 64 16.35 21.35 33.04
CA GLY A 64 14.91 21.45 32.78
C GLY A 64 14.23 20.10 33.00
N GLU A 65 13.85 19.80 34.25
CA GLU A 65 12.87 18.77 34.54
C GLU A 65 11.47 19.35 34.28
N GLU A 66 10.79 18.90 33.22
CA GLU A 66 9.32 18.94 33.09
C GLU A 66 8.93 18.21 31.78
N GLY A 67 8.26 17.05 31.86
CA GLY A 67 7.72 16.37 30.66
C GLY A 67 7.66 14.83 30.60
N GLU A 68 7.96 14.09 31.67
CA GLU A 68 7.81 12.61 31.68
C GLU A 68 6.33 12.17 31.69
N ALA A 69 5.64 12.26 30.54
CA ALA A 69 4.28 11.73 30.34
C ALA A 69 3.87 11.45 28.87
N ALA A 70 4.76 11.60 27.87
CA ALA A 70 4.37 11.54 26.46
C ALA A 70 5.32 10.77 25.50
N ASP A 71 6.49 10.30 25.95
CA ASP A 71 7.48 9.60 25.10
C ASP A 71 7.68 8.12 25.53
N GLU A 72 6.61 7.46 25.97
CA GLU A 72 6.68 6.07 26.44
C GLU A 72 6.63 5.06 25.26
N LEU A 73 7.74 5.05 24.51
CA LEU A 73 8.19 4.04 23.54
C LEU A 73 7.35 3.84 22.26
N THR A 74 7.54 4.71 21.26
CA THR A 74 7.59 4.27 19.84
C THR A 74 8.98 3.73 19.48
N ALA A 75 9.46 2.74 20.24
CA ALA A 75 10.72 2.06 19.93
C ALA A 75 10.58 1.27 18.62
N LYS A 76 11.33 1.64 17.58
CA LYS A 76 11.30 0.93 16.28
C LYS A 76 11.80 -0.50 16.46
N VAL A 77 10.93 -1.48 16.24
CA VAL A 77 11.25 -2.90 16.38
C VAL A 77 11.97 -3.44 15.13
N PRO A 78 12.85 -4.45 15.26
CA PRO A 78 13.48 -5.07 14.11
C PRO A 78 12.44 -5.68 13.16
N VAL A 79 12.49 -5.31 11.88
CA VAL A 79 11.70 -5.94 10.82
C VAL A 79 12.63 -6.72 9.90
N ALA A 80 12.28 -7.95 9.56
CA ALA A 80 13.12 -8.83 8.76
C ALA A 80 12.34 -9.73 7.78
N MET A 81 13.04 -10.39 6.85
CA MET A 81 12.44 -11.41 5.99
C MET A 81 13.44 -12.50 5.62
N TRP A 82 12.95 -13.73 5.41
CA TRP A 82 13.64 -14.68 4.55
C TRP A 82 13.15 -14.49 3.13
N ASP A 83 14.08 -14.28 2.22
CA ASP A 83 13.82 -14.21 0.79
C ASP A 83 14.29 -15.48 0.09
N PHE A 84 13.46 -15.97 -0.84
CA PHE A 84 13.70 -17.18 -1.62
C PHE A 84 13.82 -16.90 -3.14
N ASP A 85 13.89 -15.64 -3.57
CA ASP A 85 13.99 -15.24 -4.99
C ASP A 85 12.84 -15.79 -5.87
N HIS A 86 11.66 -15.99 -5.27
CA HIS A 86 10.47 -16.48 -5.98
C HIS A 86 9.70 -15.38 -6.74
N CYS A 87 10.04 -14.11 -6.50
CA CYS A 87 9.34 -12.92 -6.99
C CYS A 87 10.29 -12.01 -7.80
N ASP A 88 9.76 -11.24 -8.76
CA ASP A 88 10.53 -10.19 -9.45
C ASP A 88 11.01 -9.14 -8.43
N PRO A 89 12.34 -8.92 -8.26
CA PRO A 89 12.88 -8.02 -7.25
C PRO A 89 12.44 -6.55 -7.42
N ARG A 90 11.96 -6.15 -8.59
CA ARG A 90 11.42 -4.81 -8.84
C ARG A 90 10.01 -4.64 -8.26
N LYS A 91 9.22 -5.73 -8.26
CA LYS A 91 7.80 -5.75 -7.83
C LYS A 91 7.61 -6.30 -6.41
N CYS A 92 8.55 -7.10 -5.92
CA CYS A 92 8.57 -7.66 -4.57
C CYS A 92 8.49 -6.56 -3.51
N SER A 93 7.49 -6.65 -2.63
CA SER A 93 7.26 -5.70 -1.54
C SER A 93 8.36 -5.78 -0.48
N GLY A 94 8.76 -6.99 -0.08
CA GLY A 94 9.87 -7.23 0.84
C GLY A 94 11.21 -6.66 0.34
N LYS A 95 11.59 -6.96 -0.91
CA LYS A 95 12.81 -6.37 -1.53
C LYS A 95 12.74 -4.86 -1.73
N LYS A 96 11.55 -4.26 -1.77
CA LYS A 96 11.43 -2.80 -1.74
C LYS A 96 11.71 -2.25 -0.33
N LEU A 97 11.17 -2.86 0.72
CA LEU A 97 11.47 -2.47 2.11
C LEU A 97 12.96 -2.67 2.46
N SER A 98 13.57 -3.77 1.99
CA SER A 98 15.01 -4.03 2.14
C SER A 98 15.88 -2.95 1.51
N ARG A 99 15.60 -2.58 0.25
CA ARG A 99 16.28 -1.46 -0.43
C ARG A 99 16.11 -0.10 0.26
N LEU A 100 15.06 0.07 1.06
CA LEU A 100 14.81 1.28 1.85
C LEU A 100 15.40 1.22 3.27
N GLY A 101 16.07 0.11 3.64
CA GLY A 101 16.63 -0.08 4.98
C GLY A 101 15.60 -0.38 6.08
N LEU A 102 14.31 -0.58 5.72
CA LEU A 102 13.21 -0.80 6.65
C LEU A 102 12.97 -2.29 6.99
N MET A 103 13.62 -3.21 6.27
CA MET A 103 13.48 -4.65 6.47
C MET A 103 14.81 -5.37 6.21
N LYS A 104 15.26 -6.22 7.13
CA LYS A 104 16.53 -6.93 7.03
C LYS A 104 16.38 -8.29 6.36
N GLU A 105 17.16 -8.56 5.32
CA GLU A 105 17.26 -9.89 4.71
C GLU A 105 17.99 -10.87 5.64
N LEU A 106 17.36 -12.03 5.89
CA LEU A 106 17.86 -13.14 6.69
C LEU A 106 18.33 -14.27 5.78
N ARG A 107 19.45 -14.89 6.13
CA ARG A 107 19.95 -16.07 5.41
C ARG A 107 19.12 -17.31 5.77
N VAL A 108 18.90 -18.21 4.83
CA VAL A 108 18.24 -19.50 5.10
C VAL A 108 19.04 -20.27 6.17
N GLY A 109 18.37 -20.71 7.24
CA GLY A 109 19.00 -21.34 8.41
C GLY A 109 19.43 -20.37 9.52
N GLN A 110 19.46 -19.06 9.27
CA GLN A 110 19.57 -18.05 10.32
C GLN A 110 18.32 -18.09 11.21
N ARG A 111 18.50 -18.02 12.53
CA ARG A 111 17.40 -17.98 13.49
C ARG A 111 16.92 -16.54 13.67
N PHE A 112 15.60 -16.36 13.74
CA PHE A 112 14.96 -15.15 14.24
C PHE A 112 14.30 -15.48 15.59
N GLN A 113 14.32 -14.54 16.54
CA GLN A 113 13.75 -14.78 17.88
C GLN A 113 12.38 -14.13 18.06
N GLY A 114 12.02 -13.16 17.22
CA GLY A 114 10.72 -12.50 17.26
C GLY A 114 9.63 -13.28 16.52
N ILE A 115 8.49 -12.62 16.35
CA ILE A 115 7.31 -13.18 15.66
C ILE A 115 7.62 -13.41 14.19
N VAL A 116 7.24 -14.57 13.66
CA VAL A 116 7.41 -14.91 12.24
C VAL A 116 6.07 -15.19 11.58
N MET A 117 5.69 -14.34 10.62
CA MET A 117 4.53 -14.58 9.77
C MET A 117 4.84 -15.69 8.78
N SER A 118 4.25 -16.86 9.02
CA SER A 118 4.52 -18.11 8.31
C SER A 118 3.21 -18.83 8.00
N PRO A 119 2.98 -19.32 6.77
CA PRO A 119 1.84 -20.18 6.45
C PRO A 119 1.92 -21.57 7.10
N LYS A 120 2.97 -21.84 7.90
CA LYS A 120 3.12 -23.02 8.76
C LYS A 120 3.02 -22.68 10.26
N GLY A 121 2.71 -21.44 10.62
CA GLY A 121 2.43 -21.05 12.00
C GLY A 121 1.27 -21.84 12.60
N THR A 122 1.31 -22.03 13.92
CA THR A 122 0.32 -22.83 14.68
C THR A 122 -0.63 -21.99 15.53
N GLN A 123 -0.31 -20.72 15.73
CA GLN A 123 -1.09 -19.76 16.51
C GLN A 123 -1.33 -18.52 15.66
N VAL A 124 -2.47 -17.85 15.82
CA VAL A 124 -2.74 -16.55 15.20
C VAL A 124 -2.03 -15.43 15.98
N VAL A 125 -1.59 -14.37 15.29
CA VAL A 125 -1.04 -13.17 15.95
C VAL A 125 -2.10 -12.56 16.87
N SER A 126 -1.71 -12.23 18.09
CA SER A 126 -2.58 -11.59 19.10
C SER A 126 -1.85 -10.46 19.83
N PRO A 127 -2.56 -9.58 20.56
CA PRO A 127 -1.92 -8.53 21.34
C PRO A 127 -0.93 -9.04 22.40
N ASP A 128 -1.08 -10.27 22.89
CA ASP A 128 -0.10 -10.98 23.76
C ASP A 128 1.31 -11.08 23.12
N ASP A 129 1.42 -11.08 21.79
CA ASP A 129 2.71 -11.12 21.09
C ASP A 129 3.52 -9.80 21.23
N ARG A 130 2.94 -8.73 21.82
CA ARG A 130 3.56 -7.39 21.91
C ARG A 130 4.93 -7.39 22.58
N GLU A 131 5.12 -8.13 23.67
CA GLU A 131 6.42 -8.19 24.36
C GLU A 131 7.51 -8.85 23.50
N ILE A 132 7.14 -9.90 22.77
CA ILE A 132 8.04 -10.62 21.85
C ILE A 132 8.42 -9.70 20.68
N VAL A 133 7.46 -8.94 20.15
CA VAL A 133 7.70 -7.95 19.08
C VAL A 133 8.58 -6.81 19.58
N ALA A 134 8.34 -6.29 20.79
CA ALA A 134 9.19 -5.26 21.40
C ALA A 134 10.65 -5.71 21.54
N ALA A 135 10.87 -6.93 22.05
CA ALA A 135 12.20 -7.44 22.36
C ALA A 135 12.98 -7.95 21.13
N ALA A 136 12.30 -8.54 20.15
CA ALA A 136 12.94 -9.28 19.06
C ALA A 136 12.37 -9.02 17.66
N GLY A 137 11.26 -8.28 17.54
CA GLY A 137 10.71 -7.80 16.27
C GLY A 137 9.79 -8.76 15.52
N VAL A 138 9.56 -8.44 14.25
CA VAL A 138 8.72 -9.19 13.31
C VAL A 138 9.55 -9.64 12.11
N ALA A 139 9.33 -10.86 11.64
CA ALA A 139 9.82 -11.30 10.33
C ALA A 139 8.75 -11.97 9.49
N VAL A 140 8.96 -11.99 8.17
CA VAL A 140 8.05 -12.59 7.19
C VAL A 140 8.79 -13.56 6.27
N VAL A 141 8.06 -14.51 5.69
CA VAL A 141 8.58 -15.42 4.66
C VAL A 141 8.20 -14.86 3.27
N GLU A 142 9.14 -14.21 2.58
CA GLU A 142 8.91 -13.75 1.19
C GLU A 142 8.88 -14.95 0.26
N CYS A 143 7.73 -15.15 -0.36
CA CYS A 143 7.58 -16.14 -1.39
C CYS A 143 6.42 -15.82 -2.34
N SER A 144 6.50 -16.37 -3.55
CA SER A 144 5.34 -16.44 -4.44
C SER A 144 4.33 -17.45 -3.89
N TRP A 145 3.07 -17.02 -3.79
CA TRP A 145 1.92 -17.88 -3.46
C TRP A 145 1.82 -19.16 -4.31
N ALA A 146 2.34 -19.14 -5.54
CA ALA A 146 2.32 -20.28 -6.45
C ALA A 146 3.46 -21.30 -6.21
N ARG A 147 4.45 -20.96 -5.39
CA ARG A 147 5.68 -21.75 -5.14
C ARG A 147 5.91 -22.02 -3.65
N LEU A 148 4.83 -22.08 -2.87
CA LEU A 148 4.87 -22.35 -1.42
C LEU A 148 5.47 -23.73 -1.10
N GLU A 149 5.21 -24.74 -1.94
CA GLU A 149 5.69 -26.11 -1.73
C GLU A 149 7.21 -26.26 -1.87
N GLU A 150 7.86 -25.34 -2.59
CA GLU A 150 9.31 -25.36 -2.80
C GLU A 150 10.08 -24.80 -1.59
N ILE A 151 9.40 -24.15 -0.65
CA ILE A 151 10.05 -23.46 0.47
C ILE A 151 10.50 -24.49 1.52
N PRO A 152 11.79 -24.53 1.89
CA PRO A 152 12.28 -25.41 2.94
C PRO A 152 11.93 -24.85 4.32
N PHE A 153 10.64 -24.89 4.71
CA PHE A 153 10.15 -24.39 6.01
C PHE A 153 10.94 -24.97 7.20
N HIS A 154 11.40 -26.23 7.11
CA HIS A 154 12.28 -26.86 8.10
C HIS A 154 13.64 -26.15 8.34
N LYS A 155 14.05 -25.22 7.47
CA LYS A 155 15.25 -24.37 7.61
C LYS A 155 14.92 -22.98 8.15
N ILE A 156 13.65 -22.59 8.15
CA ILE A 156 13.18 -21.37 8.83
C ILE A 156 13.13 -21.73 10.31
N LYS A 157 13.88 -21.00 11.13
CA LYS A 157 14.02 -21.31 12.56
C LYS A 157 13.54 -20.12 13.37
N SER A 158 12.34 -20.23 13.93
CA SER A 158 11.81 -19.33 14.94
C SER A 158 11.11 -20.13 16.05
N PRO A 159 11.13 -19.66 17.31
CA PRO A 159 10.27 -20.20 18.37
C PRO A 159 8.81 -19.73 18.25
N HIS A 160 8.54 -18.66 17.49
CA HIS A 160 7.26 -17.96 17.49
C HIS A 160 6.73 -17.74 16.05
N GLU A 161 6.48 -18.84 15.34
CA GLU A 161 5.72 -18.78 14.09
C GLU A 161 4.24 -18.47 14.37
N ARG A 162 3.66 -17.58 13.55
CA ARG A 162 2.28 -17.12 13.64
C ARG A 162 1.59 -17.11 12.27
N LEU A 163 0.29 -17.31 12.29
CA LEU A 163 -0.65 -17.04 11.21
C LEU A 163 -1.23 -15.63 11.38
N LEU A 164 -1.67 -15.00 10.28
CA LEU A 164 -2.51 -13.82 10.37
C LEU A 164 -3.97 -14.24 10.60
N PRO A 165 -4.75 -13.44 11.36
CA PRO A 165 -6.19 -13.57 11.36
C PRO A 165 -6.80 -13.11 10.02
N TYR A 166 -8.12 -13.21 9.88
CA TYR A 166 -8.85 -12.72 8.71
C TYR A 166 -8.56 -11.23 8.47
N LEU A 167 -7.98 -10.97 7.31
CA LEU A 167 -7.69 -9.63 6.81
C LEU A 167 -7.86 -9.65 5.28
N VAL A 168 -8.26 -8.50 4.74
CA VAL A 168 -8.53 -8.30 3.32
C VAL A 168 -7.35 -7.59 2.68
N ALA A 169 -6.91 -8.11 1.53
CA ALA A 169 -5.83 -7.47 0.77
C ALA A 169 -6.27 -6.12 0.19
N ALA A 170 -5.46 -5.09 0.40
CA ALA A 170 -5.56 -3.78 -0.25
C ALA A 170 -4.54 -3.62 -1.40
N ASN A 171 -3.63 -4.59 -1.58
CA ASN A 171 -2.68 -4.56 -2.68
C ASN A 171 -3.36 -4.63 -4.07
N PRO A 172 -2.81 -3.96 -5.11
CA PRO A 172 -3.40 -3.92 -6.45
C PRO A 172 -3.53 -5.26 -7.19
N VAL A 173 -2.96 -6.36 -6.69
CA VAL A 173 -2.94 -7.68 -7.36
C VAL A 173 -4.07 -8.58 -6.85
N ASN A 174 -4.42 -8.43 -5.58
CA ASN A 174 -5.40 -9.26 -4.87
C ASN A 174 -6.43 -8.44 -4.10
N TYR A 175 -6.62 -7.17 -4.45
CA TYR A 175 -7.59 -6.26 -3.80
C TYR A 175 -8.93 -6.95 -3.53
N GLY A 176 -9.43 -6.82 -2.29
CA GLY A 176 -10.69 -7.42 -1.84
C GLY A 176 -10.63 -8.92 -1.55
N LYS A 177 -9.52 -9.62 -1.79
CA LYS A 177 -9.41 -11.06 -1.48
C LYS A 177 -8.93 -11.29 -0.03
N PRO A 178 -9.64 -12.09 0.77
CA PRO A 178 -9.20 -12.42 2.12
C PRO A 178 -7.94 -13.28 2.11
N TYR A 179 -7.12 -13.14 3.15
CA TYR A 179 -5.86 -13.88 3.37
C TYR A 179 -4.77 -13.72 2.28
N LYS A 180 -4.99 -12.93 1.21
CA LYS A 180 -4.04 -12.76 0.09
C LYS A 180 -3.16 -11.51 0.20
N LEU A 181 -2.68 -11.28 1.42
CA LEU A 181 -1.79 -10.17 1.76
C LEU A 181 -0.40 -10.34 1.12
N THR A 182 0.26 -9.21 0.88
CA THR A 182 1.70 -9.13 0.58
C THR A 182 2.53 -9.19 1.85
N CYS A 183 3.85 -9.38 1.71
CA CYS A 183 4.79 -9.30 2.84
C CYS A 183 4.76 -7.94 3.56
N LEU A 184 4.49 -6.84 2.84
CA LEU A 184 4.24 -5.52 3.44
C LEU A 184 3.01 -5.55 4.35
N GLU A 185 1.84 -5.89 3.80
CA GLU A 185 0.57 -5.91 4.53
C GLU A 185 0.62 -6.90 5.71
N ALA A 186 1.28 -8.05 5.54
CA ALA A 186 1.50 -9.01 6.61
C ALA A 186 2.37 -8.45 7.76
N THR A 187 3.40 -7.67 7.43
CA THR A 187 4.24 -6.98 8.43
C THR A 187 3.43 -5.89 9.13
N ALA A 188 2.71 -5.06 8.37
CA ALA A 188 1.88 -3.98 8.92
C ALA A 188 0.76 -4.51 9.83
N ALA A 189 0.08 -5.59 9.42
CA ALA A 189 -0.92 -6.28 10.22
C ALA A 189 -0.37 -6.73 11.59
N ALA A 190 0.79 -7.39 11.60
CA ALA A 190 1.42 -7.85 12.83
C ALA A 190 1.81 -6.68 13.74
N LEU A 191 2.34 -5.59 13.18
CA LEU A 191 2.67 -4.37 13.92
C LEU A 191 1.42 -3.70 14.51
N TYR A 192 0.36 -3.48 13.74
CA TYR A 192 -0.88 -2.88 14.26
C TYR A 192 -1.57 -3.74 15.34
N ILE A 193 -1.65 -5.06 15.16
CA ILE A 193 -2.26 -5.96 16.16
C ILE A 193 -1.48 -5.91 17.49
N THR A 194 -0.15 -5.76 17.42
CA THR A 194 0.72 -5.63 18.60
C THR A 194 0.94 -4.17 19.07
N GLY A 195 0.27 -3.19 18.46
CA GLY A 195 0.25 -1.79 18.87
C GLY A 195 1.46 -0.93 18.43
N PHE A 196 2.22 -1.36 17.43
CA PHE A 196 3.33 -0.60 16.84
C PHE A 196 2.87 0.25 15.64
N ASP A 197 1.80 1.01 15.86
CA ASP A 197 1.01 1.69 14.82
C ASP A 197 1.87 2.62 13.95
N ALA A 198 2.69 3.48 14.58
CA ALA A 198 3.56 4.43 13.88
C ALA A 198 4.58 3.74 12.93
N GLN A 199 5.05 2.54 13.27
CA GLN A 199 5.97 1.79 12.41
C GLN A 199 5.22 1.08 11.26
N ALA A 200 3.98 0.63 11.50
CA ALA A 200 3.11 0.10 10.46
C ALA A 200 2.78 1.18 9.40
N GLU A 201 2.44 2.39 9.86
CA GLU A 201 2.23 3.57 9.01
C GLU A 201 3.51 3.96 8.25
N GLU A 202 4.67 3.96 8.90
CA GLU A 202 5.95 4.26 8.24
C GLU A 202 6.22 3.30 7.06
N ILE A 203 6.02 1.98 7.22
CA ILE A 203 6.26 1.02 6.13
C ILE A 203 5.19 1.11 5.03
N LEU A 204 3.92 1.35 5.39
CA LEU A 204 2.84 1.51 4.41
C LEU A 204 2.99 2.79 3.58
N SER A 205 3.43 3.91 4.20
CA SER A 205 3.68 5.20 3.51
C SER A 205 4.64 5.10 2.31
N LYS A 206 5.47 4.05 2.26
CA LYS A 206 6.41 3.83 1.14
C LYS A 206 5.72 3.31 -0.12
N PHE A 207 4.42 3.01 -0.08
CA PHE A 207 3.63 2.48 -1.18
C PHE A 207 2.42 3.39 -1.42
N SER A 208 2.17 3.77 -2.68
CA SER A 208 1.10 4.71 -3.02
C SER A 208 -0.29 4.24 -2.59
N TRP A 209 -0.54 2.92 -2.61
CA TRP A 209 -1.76 2.25 -2.15
C TRP A 209 -1.73 1.82 -0.67
N GLY A 210 -0.65 2.12 0.06
CA GLY A 210 -0.45 1.61 1.42
C GLY A 210 -1.48 2.11 2.43
N HIS A 211 -2.00 3.33 2.23
CA HIS A 211 -3.08 3.92 3.05
C HIS A 211 -4.35 3.05 3.04
N SER A 212 -4.71 2.51 1.87
CA SER A 212 -5.90 1.68 1.67
C SER A 212 -5.89 0.38 2.48
N PHE A 213 -4.73 -0.08 2.96
CA PHE A 213 -4.67 -1.22 3.88
C PHE A 213 -5.34 -0.90 5.21
N TRP A 214 -5.11 0.29 5.76
CA TRP A 214 -5.73 0.73 7.01
C TRP A 214 -7.19 1.12 6.81
N GLU A 215 -7.55 1.73 5.68
CA GLU A 215 -8.95 2.06 5.36
C GLU A 215 -9.84 0.80 5.32
N VAL A 216 -9.37 -0.27 4.68
CA VAL A 216 -10.11 -1.53 4.57
C VAL A 216 -10.08 -2.36 5.86
N ASN A 217 -8.94 -2.41 6.56
CA ASN A 217 -8.76 -3.34 7.69
C ASN A 217 -8.81 -2.67 9.07
N GLY A 218 -8.74 -1.34 9.19
CA GLY A 218 -8.69 -0.60 10.45
C GLY A 218 -9.80 -0.96 11.44
N PRO A 219 -11.08 -1.06 11.02
CA PRO A 219 -12.18 -1.53 11.88
C PRO A 219 -12.00 -2.98 12.37
N ILE A 220 -11.47 -3.86 11.52
CA ILE A 220 -11.20 -5.28 11.84
C ILE A 220 -10.04 -5.37 12.84
N ILE A 221 -8.96 -4.65 12.59
CA ILE A 221 -7.76 -4.61 13.43
C ILE A 221 -8.08 -4.00 14.80
N THR A 222 -8.90 -2.94 14.86
CA THR A 222 -9.37 -2.35 16.11
C THR A 222 -10.12 -3.37 16.97
N ARG A 223 -10.98 -4.21 16.36
CA ARG A 223 -11.63 -5.34 17.07
C ARG A 223 -10.61 -6.36 17.56
N TYR A 224 -9.62 -6.76 16.76
CA TYR A 224 -8.55 -7.66 17.20
C TYR A 224 -7.67 -7.10 18.33
N ARG A 225 -7.52 -5.77 18.45
CA ARG A 225 -6.80 -5.13 19.57
C ARG A 225 -7.58 -5.17 20.89
N THR A 226 -8.87 -5.50 20.89
CA THR A 226 -9.66 -5.76 22.11
C THR A 226 -9.50 -7.19 22.64
N CYS A 227 -8.95 -8.08 21.82
CA CYS A 227 -8.65 -9.46 22.19
C CYS A 227 -7.38 -9.53 23.06
N THR A 228 -7.21 -10.62 23.81
CA THR A 228 -6.00 -10.88 24.60
C THR A 228 -5.11 -11.89 23.93
N ASP A 229 -5.63 -13.11 23.79
CA ASP A 229 -4.91 -14.33 23.40
C ASP A 229 -5.31 -14.82 22.00
N PRO A 230 -4.53 -15.72 21.38
CA PRO A 230 -4.81 -16.24 20.03
C PRO A 230 -6.19 -16.91 19.86
N ALA A 231 -6.78 -17.48 20.90
CA ALA A 231 -8.10 -18.11 20.82
C ALA A 231 -9.22 -17.05 20.84
N SER A 232 -9.07 -15.99 21.63
CA SER A 232 -9.99 -14.84 21.61
C SER A 232 -9.97 -14.10 20.27
N VAL A 233 -8.81 -14.01 19.59
CA VAL A 233 -8.71 -13.45 18.23
C VAL A 233 -9.45 -14.33 17.20
N LEU A 234 -9.34 -15.66 17.31
CA LEU A 234 -10.06 -16.59 16.44
C LEU A 234 -11.58 -16.53 16.67
N ALA A 235 -12.04 -16.46 17.92
CA ALA A 235 -13.46 -16.31 18.24
C ALA A 235 -14.03 -14.97 17.69
N MET A 236 -13.28 -13.87 17.85
CA MET A 236 -13.65 -12.56 17.28
C MET A 236 -13.70 -12.62 15.74
N GLN A 237 -12.75 -13.33 15.11
CA GLN A 237 -12.74 -13.57 13.67
C GLN A 237 -13.98 -14.33 13.20
N GLU A 238 -14.39 -15.40 13.90
CA GLU A 238 -15.59 -16.17 13.56
C GLU A 238 -16.86 -15.32 13.63
N VAL A 239 -17.00 -14.51 14.69
CA VAL A 239 -18.12 -13.56 14.83
C VAL A 239 -18.15 -12.55 13.67
N MET A 240 -17.01 -11.95 13.33
CA MET A 240 -16.93 -11.00 12.20
C MET A 240 -17.27 -11.64 10.85
N ILE A 241 -16.84 -12.88 10.61
CA ILE A 241 -17.17 -13.59 9.37
C ILE A 241 -18.68 -13.83 9.28
N LEU A 242 -19.33 -14.24 10.37
CA LEU A 242 -20.79 -14.42 10.41
C LEU A 242 -21.56 -13.10 10.22
N GLU A 243 -21.09 -11.99 10.81
CA GLU A 243 -21.65 -10.64 10.57
C GLU A 243 -21.57 -10.26 9.08
N MET A 244 -20.39 -10.44 8.45
CA MET A 244 -20.18 -10.13 7.03
C MET A 244 -20.98 -11.04 6.09
N GLU A 245 -21.14 -12.33 6.42
CA GLU A 245 -21.95 -13.26 5.64
C GLU A 245 -23.45 -12.91 5.71
N ALA A 246 -23.95 -12.55 6.89
CA ALA A 246 -25.33 -12.09 7.07
C ALA A 246 -25.62 -10.79 6.29
N GLU A 247 -24.73 -9.80 6.36
CA GLU A 247 -24.86 -8.55 5.60
C GLU A 247 -24.84 -8.80 4.07
N GLN A 248 -23.98 -9.72 3.61
CA GLN A 248 -23.94 -10.11 2.19
C GLN A 248 -25.20 -10.85 1.72
N GLU A 249 -25.81 -11.66 2.58
CA GLU A 249 -27.07 -12.35 2.27
C GLU A 249 -28.27 -11.38 2.27
N GLU A 250 -28.33 -10.44 3.21
CA GLU A 250 -29.33 -9.36 3.21
C GLU A 250 -29.22 -8.49 1.94
N ARG A 251 -28.01 -8.05 1.58
CA ARG A 251 -27.75 -7.30 0.34
C ARG A 251 -28.11 -8.09 -0.92
N ARG A 252 -27.83 -9.39 -0.94
CA ARG A 252 -28.20 -10.29 -2.04
C ARG A 252 -29.71 -10.36 -2.18
N ARG A 253 -30.40 -10.57 -1.05
CA ARG A 253 -31.86 -10.65 -0.99
C ARG A 253 -32.53 -9.35 -1.44
N ALA A 254 -32.07 -8.19 -0.99
CA ALA A 254 -32.61 -6.89 -1.41
C ALA A 254 -32.52 -6.69 -2.93
N ARG A 255 -31.37 -7.06 -3.54
CA ARG A 255 -31.20 -7.02 -5.01
C ARG A 255 -32.08 -8.04 -5.74
N ASP A 256 -32.33 -9.21 -5.15
CA ASP A 256 -33.18 -10.23 -5.76
C ASP A 256 -34.69 -9.90 -5.59
N GLU A 257 -35.05 -9.06 -4.59
CA GLU A 257 -36.41 -8.51 -4.38
C GLU A 257 -36.70 -7.30 -5.31
N GLU A 258 -35.71 -6.45 -5.64
CA GLU A 258 -35.84 -5.34 -6.61
C GLU A 258 -34.82 -5.45 -7.78
N PRO A 259 -35.07 -6.33 -8.77
CA PRO A 259 -34.05 -6.74 -9.75
C PRO A 259 -33.79 -5.76 -10.93
N ASP A 260 -34.63 -4.74 -11.13
CA ASP A 260 -34.60 -3.85 -12.32
C ASP A 260 -34.19 -2.40 -12.01
N ASP A 261 -33.89 -2.04 -10.74
CA ASP A 261 -33.42 -0.70 -10.41
C ASP A 261 -31.90 -0.52 -10.66
N LEU A 262 -31.57 -0.14 -11.89
CA LEU A 262 -30.20 0.20 -12.31
C LEU A 262 -29.66 1.51 -11.67
N LEU A 263 -30.45 2.22 -10.86
CA LEU A 263 -30.03 3.39 -10.10
C LEU A 263 -29.54 3.04 -8.67
N MET A 264 -29.59 1.77 -8.28
CA MET A 264 -29.07 1.34 -6.98
C MET A 264 -27.58 1.70 -6.83
N GLU A 265 -27.26 2.56 -5.85
CA GLU A 265 -25.90 3.05 -5.60
C GLU A 265 -24.89 1.90 -5.54
N ASN A 266 -23.81 1.98 -6.33
CA ASN A 266 -22.71 1.03 -6.21
C ASN A 266 -22.09 1.14 -4.79
N PRO A 267 -22.19 0.10 -3.92
CA PRO A 267 -21.77 0.22 -2.53
C PRO A 267 -20.28 0.54 -2.37
N ASN A 268 -19.45 0.20 -3.37
CA ASN A 268 -18.02 0.50 -3.39
C ASN A 268 -17.69 1.99 -3.56
N HIS A 269 -18.68 2.86 -3.81
CA HIS A 269 -18.52 4.32 -3.85
C HIS A 269 -19.04 5.03 -2.59
N ARG A 270 -19.63 4.31 -1.62
CA ARG A 270 -20.08 4.92 -0.36
C ARG A 270 -18.87 5.44 0.44
N GLY A 271 -18.71 6.76 0.47
CA GLY A 271 -17.57 7.45 1.10
C GLY A 271 -16.33 7.61 0.21
N GLY A 272 -16.41 7.30 -1.09
CA GLY A 272 -15.28 7.46 -2.01
C GLY A 272 -15.03 8.93 -2.37
N ALA A 273 -13.79 9.41 -2.16
CA ALA A 273 -13.35 10.79 -2.41
C ALA A 273 -13.22 11.16 -3.92
N TRP A 274 -14.27 10.95 -4.69
CA TRP A 274 -14.43 11.57 -6.01
C TRP A 274 -14.90 13.02 -5.83
N HIS A 275 -13.97 13.91 -5.47
CA HIS A 275 -14.13 15.31 -5.85
C HIS A 275 -14.12 15.37 -7.39
N PRO A 276 -15.14 15.95 -8.05
CA PRO A 276 -15.09 16.16 -9.48
C PRO A 276 -13.92 17.07 -9.81
N HIS A 277 -12.93 16.57 -10.55
CA HIS A 277 -11.87 17.42 -11.13
C HIS A 277 -12.46 18.21 -12.29
N HIS A 278 -13.21 19.27 -12.01
CA HIS A 278 -13.59 20.32 -12.96
C HIS A 278 -13.88 21.67 -12.27
N GLU A 279 -12.80 22.25 -11.76
CA GLU A 279 -12.59 23.70 -11.62
C GLU A 279 -11.32 23.97 -12.47
N GLU A 280 -11.24 24.92 -13.41
CA GLU A 280 -12.14 25.99 -13.85
C GLU A 280 -12.03 26.18 -15.39
N GLU A 281 -13.10 26.66 -16.04
CA GLU A 281 -13.11 27.78 -17.01
C GLU A 281 -14.45 27.79 -17.78
N SER A 282 -15.44 28.51 -17.24
CA SER A 282 -16.26 29.45 -18.00
C SER A 282 -17.08 30.30 -17.03
N SER A 283 -16.67 31.55 -16.84
CA SER A 283 -17.51 32.57 -16.22
C SER A 283 -18.60 32.95 -17.22
N GLU A 284 -19.82 32.47 -17.02
CA GLU A 284 -21.02 33.11 -17.56
C GLU A 284 -21.87 33.54 -16.36
N GLU A 285 -22.20 34.83 -16.34
CA GLU A 285 -22.84 35.52 -15.23
C GLU A 285 -24.34 35.21 -15.27
N GLU A 286 -24.87 34.49 -14.27
CA GLU A 286 -26.33 34.49 -14.04
C GLU A 286 -26.68 35.74 -13.21
N GLU A 287 -27.11 36.80 -13.90
CA GLU A 287 -27.74 37.97 -13.29
C GLU A 287 -28.95 37.53 -12.45
N SER A 288 -28.89 37.77 -11.14
CA SER A 288 -30.01 37.54 -10.23
C SER A 288 -31.16 38.51 -10.52
N GLU A 289 -32.37 37.98 -10.71
CA GLU A 289 -33.59 38.74 -11.04
C GLU A 289 -34.00 39.81 -10.00
N GLU A 290 -33.29 39.90 -8.86
CA GLU A 290 -33.55 40.85 -7.78
C GLU A 290 -33.07 42.29 -8.08
N GLU A 291 -32.05 42.51 -8.92
CA GLU A 291 -31.61 43.88 -9.27
C GLU A 291 -32.55 44.59 -10.26
N GLN A 292 -33.34 43.82 -11.01
CA GLN A 292 -34.22 44.37 -12.06
C GLN A 292 -35.41 45.16 -11.48
N GLU A 293 -35.92 44.78 -10.31
CA GLU A 293 -37.02 45.52 -9.64
C GLU A 293 -36.54 46.86 -9.03
N GLU A 294 -35.27 46.98 -8.62
CA GLU A 294 -34.73 48.24 -8.09
C GLU A 294 -34.49 49.29 -9.18
N VAL A 295 -34.07 48.91 -10.39
CA VAL A 295 -33.91 49.88 -11.50
C VAL A 295 -35.24 50.37 -12.07
N ASP A 296 -36.27 49.51 -12.18
CA ASP A 296 -37.59 49.93 -12.67
C ASP A 296 -38.31 50.85 -11.68
N THR A 297 -38.17 50.61 -10.37
CA THR A 297 -38.73 51.51 -9.33
C THR A 297 -37.98 52.85 -9.25
N LEU A 298 -36.68 52.88 -9.53
CA LEU A 298 -35.91 54.13 -9.67
C LEU A 298 -36.29 54.91 -10.94
N ALA A 299 -36.58 54.21 -12.05
CA ALA A 299 -37.03 54.83 -13.29
C ALA A 299 -38.41 55.49 -13.14
N GLU A 300 -39.39 54.80 -12.54
CA GLU A 300 -40.73 55.36 -12.29
C GLU A 300 -40.70 56.60 -11.38
N THR A 301 -39.82 56.62 -10.38
CA THR A 301 -39.71 57.76 -9.45
C THR A 301 -39.05 58.97 -10.11
N LEU A 302 -38.06 58.76 -11.00
CA LEU A 302 -37.48 59.81 -11.83
C LEU A 302 -38.45 60.37 -12.88
N GLU A 303 -39.31 59.55 -13.46
CA GLU A 303 -40.28 60.02 -14.46
C GLU A 303 -41.44 60.81 -13.81
N LYS A 304 -41.92 60.40 -12.63
CA LYS A 304 -42.88 61.19 -11.84
C LYS A 304 -42.30 62.55 -11.42
N ALA A 305 -41.02 62.61 -11.05
CA ALA A 305 -40.33 63.87 -10.70
C ALA A 305 -40.10 64.84 -11.88
N ARG A 306 -40.52 64.48 -13.10
CA ARG A 306 -40.36 65.28 -14.33
C ARG A 306 -41.68 65.83 -14.88
N VAL A 307 -42.81 65.52 -14.24
CA VAL A 307 -44.17 65.90 -14.68
C VAL A 307 -44.88 66.86 -13.69
N GLU A 308 -44.27 67.15 -12.53
CA GLU A 308 -44.59 68.28 -11.64
C GLU A 308 -43.68 69.50 -11.89
#